data_AF-A0A5N6RI28-F1
#
_entry.id   AF-A0A5N6RI28-F1
#
_cell.length_a   1.000
_cell.length_b   1.000
_cell.length_c   1.000
_cell.angle_alpha   90.00
_cell.angle_beta   90.00
_cell.angle_gamma   90.00
#
_symmetry.space_group_name_H-M   'P 1'
#
loop_
_entity.id
_entity.type
_entity.pdbx_description
1 polymer ?
#
loop_
_entity_poly.entity_id
_entity_poly.type
_entity_poly.pdbx_seq_one_letter_code
_entity_poly.pdbx_strand_id
1 'polypeptide(L)'
;MEEETAAWILASMKNPNLLNELRKRETPQDLPPVQKLDGIIGQCSQLYEKVLTPSDTNSDLARLLFNTQFAVTSLLPLLNEDENPIDGIGVTVYDLNGKEFQMMFKFWASKYYVLTQGWMAFCRDHDISNKDIVKLQMFRHLKTRRLCFVISTVKTTN
;
A
#
# COMPACT_ATOMS: atom_id res chain seq x y z
N MET A 1 23.24 -5.84 -7.85
CA MET A 1 21.81 -6.21 -7.87
C MET A 1 20.98 -5.48 -6.81
N GLU A 2 21.20 -5.64 -5.50
CA GLU A 2 20.41 -4.89 -4.47
C GLU A 2 20.76 -3.38 -4.41
N GLU A 3 22.04 -3.01 -4.52
CA GLU A 3 22.48 -1.60 -4.55
C GLU A 3 21.98 -0.84 -5.78
N GLU A 4 22.00 -1.48 -6.96
CA GLU A 4 21.50 -0.88 -8.21
C GLU A 4 19.99 -0.64 -8.16
N THR A 5 19.25 -1.52 -7.48
CA THR A 5 17.80 -1.36 -7.32
C THR A 5 17.52 -0.17 -6.38
N ALA A 6 18.22 -0.05 -5.26
CA ALA A 6 18.07 1.10 -4.36
C ALA A 6 18.48 2.43 -5.01
N ALA A 7 19.58 2.45 -5.78
CA ALA A 7 20.03 3.61 -6.53
C ALA A 7 19.04 4.00 -7.64
N TRP A 8 18.51 3.03 -8.39
CA TRP A 8 17.47 3.28 -9.39
C TRP A 8 16.20 3.81 -8.74
N ILE A 9 15.76 3.28 -7.59
CA ILE A 9 14.57 3.75 -6.87
C ILE A 9 14.73 5.19 -6.37
N LEU A 10 15.86 5.52 -5.74
CA LEU A 10 16.15 6.89 -5.30
C LEU A 10 16.27 7.86 -6.48
N ALA A 11 16.84 7.43 -7.59
CA ALA A 11 16.87 8.20 -8.83
C ALA A 11 15.47 8.35 -9.45
N SER A 12 14.62 7.33 -9.33
CA SER A 12 13.24 7.31 -9.84
C SER A 12 12.34 8.28 -9.10
N MET A 13 12.44 8.31 -7.77
CA MET A 13 11.73 9.29 -6.93
C MET A 13 12.14 10.74 -7.22
N LYS A 14 13.34 10.94 -7.78
CA LYS A 14 13.86 12.26 -8.18
C LYS A 14 13.69 12.56 -9.67
N ASN A 15 13.12 11.64 -10.45
CA ASN A 15 12.95 11.78 -11.90
C ASN A 15 11.45 11.72 -12.28
N PRO A 16 10.79 12.88 -12.41
CA PRO A 16 9.37 12.98 -12.76
C PRO A 16 9.01 12.28 -14.08
N ASN A 17 9.94 12.20 -15.03
CA ASN A 17 9.70 11.55 -16.32
C ASN A 17 9.51 10.04 -16.17
N LEU A 18 10.26 9.39 -15.27
CA LEU A 18 10.14 7.96 -15.05
C LEU A 18 8.82 7.59 -14.37
N LEU A 19 8.35 8.38 -13.40
CA LEU A 19 7.03 8.21 -12.79
C LEU A 19 5.92 8.36 -13.84
N ASN A 20 6.05 9.35 -14.73
CA ASN A 20 5.10 9.54 -15.83
C ASN A 20 5.10 8.39 -16.85
N GLU A 21 6.26 7.80 -17.14
CA GLU A 21 6.34 6.62 -18.00
C GLU A 21 5.72 5.37 -17.36
N LEU A 22 5.95 5.15 -16.06
CA LEU A 22 5.33 4.06 -15.32
C LEU A 22 3.81 4.18 -15.31
N ARG A 23 3.29 5.40 -15.10
CA ARG A 23 1.86 5.71 -15.14
C ARG A 23 1.20 5.38 -16.49
N LYS A 24 1.91 5.56 -17.60
CA LYS A 24 1.41 5.26 -18.96
C LYS A 24 1.30 3.75 -19.25
N ARG A 25 1.95 2.90 -18.45
CA ARG A 25 1.99 1.44 -18.66
C ARG A 25 0.88 0.68 -17.92
N GLU A 26 -0.03 1.37 -17.25
CA GLU A 26 -1.10 0.73 -16.48
C GLU A 26 -2.09 0.01 -17.41
N THR A 27 -2.19 -1.32 -17.24
CA THR A 27 -3.27 -2.14 -17.79
C THR A 27 -4.60 -1.80 -17.11
N PRO A 28 -5.77 -2.10 -17.72
CA PRO A 28 -7.05 -2.01 -17.02
C PRO A 28 -6.96 -2.79 -15.72
N GLN A 29 -7.18 -2.11 -14.60
CA GLN A 29 -7.04 -2.70 -13.29
C GLN A 29 -8.40 -3.09 -12.76
N ASP A 30 -8.50 -4.33 -12.27
CA ASP A 30 -9.68 -4.78 -11.55
C ASP A 30 -9.85 -3.90 -10.30
N LEU A 31 -10.99 -3.22 -10.24
CA LEU A 31 -11.33 -2.39 -9.10
C LEU A 31 -11.51 -3.29 -7.87
N PRO A 32 -11.08 -2.83 -6.67
CA PRO A 32 -11.37 -3.54 -5.43
C PRO A 32 -12.87 -3.84 -5.32
N PRO A 33 -13.28 -5.09 -5.02
CA PRO A 33 -14.68 -5.51 -5.03
C PRO A 33 -15.43 -5.08 -3.75
N VAL A 34 -15.40 -3.78 -3.43
CA VAL A 34 -16.00 -3.22 -2.22
C VAL A 34 -17.16 -2.30 -2.61
N GLN A 35 -18.38 -2.83 -2.58
CA GLN A 35 -19.60 -2.10 -3.00
C GLN A 35 -19.77 -0.74 -2.30
N LYS A 36 -19.40 -0.63 -1.02
CA LYS A 36 -19.50 0.64 -0.29
C LYS A 36 -18.56 1.73 -0.81
N LEU A 37 -17.56 1.37 -1.62
CA LEU A 37 -16.63 2.29 -2.24
C LEU A 37 -16.98 2.58 -3.71
N ASP A 38 -18.15 2.13 -4.18
CA ASP A 38 -18.63 2.44 -5.52
C ASP A 38 -18.71 3.96 -5.71
N GLY A 39 -18.10 4.44 -6.80
CA GLY A 39 -18.06 5.87 -7.13
C GLY A 39 -17.11 6.72 -6.28
N ILE A 40 -16.30 6.13 -5.39
CA ILE A 40 -15.19 6.85 -4.74
C ILE A 40 -13.80 6.36 -5.17
N ILE A 41 -13.69 5.16 -5.74
CA ILE A 41 -12.42 4.62 -6.23
C ILE A 41 -12.04 5.26 -7.58
N GLY A 42 -10.87 5.90 -7.62
CA GLY A 42 -10.28 6.50 -8.81
C GLY A 42 -9.16 5.65 -9.41
N GLN A 43 -8.05 6.27 -9.77
CA GLN A 43 -6.85 5.54 -10.22
C GLN A 43 -6.39 4.56 -9.14
N CYS A 44 -6.06 3.33 -9.54
CA CYS A 44 -5.70 2.22 -8.65
C CYS A 44 -4.30 1.67 -8.95
N SER A 45 -3.67 1.10 -7.92
CA SER A 45 -2.46 0.29 -8.04
C SER A 45 -2.81 -1.16 -8.34
N GLN A 46 -1.84 -1.88 -8.92
CA GLN A 46 -1.95 -3.33 -9.08
C GLN A 46 -2.22 -3.99 -7.73
N LEU A 47 -2.93 -5.12 -7.78
CA LEU A 47 -3.14 -5.97 -6.60
C LEU A 47 -1.79 -6.51 -6.12
N TYR A 48 -1.53 -6.32 -4.83
CA TYR A 48 -0.38 -6.91 -4.16
C TYR A 48 -0.84 -7.95 -3.17
N GLU A 49 -0.23 -9.12 -3.25
CA GLU A 49 -0.44 -10.22 -2.33
C GLU A 49 0.84 -10.50 -1.56
N LYS A 50 0.71 -10.69 -0.26
CA LYS A 50 1.83 -10.99 0.62
C LYS A 50 1.43 -11.98 1.70
N VAL A 51 2.23 -13.04 1.83
CA VAL A 51 2.20 -13.92 3.01
C VAL A 51 2.82 -13.15 4.18
N LEU A 52 2.07 -13.01 5.25
CA LEU A 52 2.53 -12.28 6.44
C LEU A 52 3.64 -13.05 7.17
N THR A 53 4.66 -12.31 7.56
CA THR A 53 5.75 -12.81 8.38
C THR A 53 5.48 -12.53 9.86
N PRO A 54 6.17 -13.20 10.81
CA PRO A 54 6.04 -12.88 12.23
C PRO A 54 6.30 -11.41 12.56
N SER A 55 7.18 -10.73 11.80
CA SER A 55 7.45 -9.30 12.00
C SER A 55 6.29 -8.39 11.60
N ASP A 56 5.45 -8.82 10.68
CA ASP A 56 4.31 -8.02 10.23
C ASP A 56 3.18 -8.01 11.27
N THR A 57 3.03 -9.10 12.04
CA THR A 57 1.99 -9.23 13.07
C THR A 57 2.52 -9.04 14.48
N ASN A 58 3.78 -8.61 14.65
CA ASN A 58 4.37 -8.35 15.95
C ASN A 58 3.86 -7.01 16.50
N SER A 59 3.24 -7.03 17.68
CA SER A 59 2.69 -5.84 18.34
C SER A 59 3.71 -4.76 18.64
N ASP A 60 4.97 -5.13 18.90
CA ASP A 60 6.05 -4.19 19.23
C ASP A 60 6.59 -3.50 17.98
N LEU A 61 6.43 -4.12 16.80
CA LEU A 61 6.83 -3.56 15.51
C LEU A 61 5.70 -2.79 14.81
N ALA A 62 4.46 -3.25 15.01
CA ALA A 62 3.21 -2.62 14.59
C ALA A 62 3.19 -2.10 13.14
N ARG A 63 3.73 -2.89 12.20
CA ARG A 63 3.92 -2.47 10.80
C ARG A 63 3.73 -3.59 9.80
N LEU A 64 3.16 -3.24 8.64
CA LEU A 64 3.15 -4.08 7.45
C LEU A 64 4.21 -3.59 6.46
N LEU A 65 5.18 -4.43 6.10
CA LEU A 65 6.19 -4.09 5.08
C LEU A 65 5.71 -4.44 3.67
N PHE A 66 6.07 -3.64 2.67
CA PHE A 66 5.88 -3.95 1.26
C PHE A 66 7.20 -4.35 0.58
N ASN A 67 7.08 -5.11 -0.50
CA ASN A 67 8.19 -5.26 -1.44
C ASN A 67 8.48 -3.89 -2.09
N THR A 68 9.74 -3.46 -2.05
CA THR A 68 10.15 -2.13 -2.51
C THR A 68 9.94 -1.94 -4.02
N GLN A 69 10.17 -2.99 -4.83
CA GLN A 69 9.93 -2.92 -6.27
C GLN A 69 8.44 -2.67 -6.57
N PHE A 70 7.54 -3.40 -5.90
CA PHE A 70 6.10 -3.19 -6.04
C PHE A 70 5.70 -1.76 -5.66
N ALA A 71 6.20 -1.26 -4.52
CA ALA A 71 5.90 0.10 -4.09
C ALA A 71 6.28 1.14 -5.15
N VAL A 72 7.47 0.99 -5.75
CA VAL A 72 7.99 1.95 -6.74
C VAL A 72 7.23 1.89 -8.06
N THR A 73 6.92 0.69 -8.54
CA THR A 73 6.27 0.54 -9.85
C THR A 73 4.76 0.76 -9.81
N SER A 74 4.12 0.49 -8.67
CA SER A 74 2.66 0.42 -8.58
C SER A 74 2.05 1.39 -7.58
N LEU A 75 2.78 1.78 -6.52
CA LEU A 75 2.25 2.71 -5.52
C LEU A 75 2.67 4.14 -5.81
N LEU A 76 3.98 4.41 -5.93
CA LEU A 76 4.51 5.77 -6.12
C LEU A 76 3.89 6.55 -7.30
N PRO A 77 3.53 5.93 -8.45
CA PRO A 77 2.88 6.66 -9.55
C PRO A 77 1.51 7.27 -9.22
N LEU A 78 0.88 6.88 -8.11
CA LEU A 78 -0.41 7.42 -7.65
C LEU A 78 -0.25 8.62 -6.71
N LEU A 79 0.96 8.92 -6.25
CA LEU A 79 1.23 10.03 -5.34
C LEU A 79 1.07 11.35 -6.09
N ASN A 80 0.60 12.37 -5.37
CA ASN A 80 0.61 13.73 -5.86
C ASN A 80 2.00 14.33 -5.58
N GLU A 81 2.34 15.43 -6.25
CA GLU A 81 3.67 16.05 -6.14
C GLU A 81 4.02 16.50 -4.70
N ASP A 82 2.99 16.83 -3.90
CA ASP A 82 3.11 17.26 -2.51
C ASP A 82 3.20 16.11 -1.50
N GLU A 83 3.06 14.86 -1.94
CA GLU A 83 3.06 13.69 -1.07
C GLU A 83 4.41 12.98 -1.07
N ASN A 84 5.06 12.99 0.10
CA ASN A 84 6.37 12.37 0.29
C ASN A 84 6.32 11.23 1.32
N PRO A 85 6.53 9.97 0.90
CA PRO A 85 6.58 8.83 1.82
C PRO A 85 7.70 8.93 2.86
N ILE A 86 8.76 9.72 2.62
CA ILE A 86 9.84 9.91 3.61
C ILE A 86 9.30 10.63 4.85
N ASP A 87 8.46 11.65 4.64
CA ASP A 87 7.81 12.40 5.71
C ASP A 87 6.65 11.60 6.32
N GLY A 88 6.04 10.75 5.49
CA GLY A 88 4.91 9.92 5.84
C GLY A 88 3.61 10.54 5.34
N ILE A 89 2.72 9.69 4.83
CA ILE A 89 1.46 10.09 4.22
C ILE A 89 0.33 9.44 5.03
N GLY A 90 -0.57 10.27 5.56
CA GLY A 90 -1.76 9.80 6.26
C GLY A 90 -2.77 9.22 5.28
N VAL A 91 -3.09 7.94 5.42
CA VAL A 91 -3.97 7.21 4.50
C VAL A 91 -5.15 6.59 5.22
N THR A 92 -6.26 6.45 4.50
CA THR A 92 -7.42 5.70 4.98
C THR A 92 -7.42 4.32 4.35
N VAL A 93 -7.41 3.29 5.20
CA VAL A 93 -7.48 1.90 4.80
C VAL A 93 -8.91 1.40 5.00
N TYR A 94 -9.47 0.78 3.99
CA TYR A 94 -10.79 0.16 4.01
C TYR A 94 -10.65 -1.36 4.05
N ASP A 95 -11.48 -2.02 4.86
CA ASP A 95 -11.72 -3.46 4.70
C ASP A 95 -12.76 -3.74 3.59
N LEU A 96 -13.08 -5.01 3.36
CA LEU A 96 -14.11 -5.41 2.39
C LEU A 96 -15.55 -5.01 2.78
N ASN A 97 -15.77 -4.62 4.04
CA ASN A 97 -17.05 -4.10 4.51
C ASN A 97 -17.11 -2.56 4.45
N GLY A 98 -16.07 -1.90 3.95
CA GLY A 98 -15.92 -0.45 3.92
C GLY A 98 -15.65 0.20 5.28
N LYS A 99 -15.25 -0.58 6.30
CA LYS A 99 -14.81 -0.05 7.60
C LYS A 99 -13.45 0.61 7.42
N GLU A 100 -13.31 1.80 8.00
CA GLU A 100 -12.11 2.62 7.89
C GLU A 100 -11.12 2.40 9.03
N PHE A 101 -9.84 2.40 8.68
CA PHE A 101 -8.71 2.36 9.58
C PHE A 101 -7.70 3.43 9.15
N GLN A 102 -7.47 4.42 10.01
CA GLN A 102 -6.47 5.45 9.73
C GLN A 102 -5.07 4.88 9.94
N MET A 103 -4.22 5.00 8.92
CA MET A 103 -2.85 4.50 8.94
C MET A 103 -1.87 5.53 8.37
N MET A 104 -0.59 5.23 8.50
CA MET A 104 0.49 6.02 7.92
C MET A 104 1.28 5.18 6.92
N PHE A 105 1.31 5.60 5.67
CA PHE A 105 2.18 5.06 4.62
C PHE A 105 3.53 5.78 4.65
N LYS A 106 4.63 5.04 4.79
CA LYS A 106 5.95 5.64 4.97
C LYS A 106 7.06 4.86 4.28
N PHE A 107 8.09 5.57 3.79
CA PHE A 107 9.38 4.98 3.47
C PHE A 107 10.25 4.98 4.73
N TRP A 108 10.69 3.80 5.16
CA TRP A 108 11.33 3.56 6.44
C TRP A 108 12.68 2.87 6.29
N ALA A 109 13.61 3.23 7.18
CA ALA A 109 14.99 2.74 7.24
C ALA A 109 15.73 2.78 5.89
N SER A 110 15.35 3.73 5.02
CA SER A 110 15.85 3.87 3.65
C SER A 110 15.78 2.59 2.81
N LYS A 111 14.88 1.66 3.16
CA LYS A 111 14.85 0.32 2.56
C LYS A 111 13.45 -0.18 2.24
N TYR A 112 12.49 0.08 3.12
CA TYR A 112 11.17 -0.55 3.04
C TYR A 112 10.05 0.49 3.05
N TYR A 113 9.00 0.22 2.29
CA TYR A 113 7.74 0.94 2.45
C TYR A 113 6.86 0.22 3.45
N VAL A 114 6.15 0.98 4.28
CA VAL A 114 5.40 0.44 5.42
C VAL A 114 4.03 1.07 5.57
N LEU A 115 3.05 0.30 6.05
CA LEU A 115 1.86 0.82 6.74
C LEU A 115 2.03 0.65 8.24
N THR A 116 1.73 1.70 9.01
CA THR A 116 1.90 1.75 10.47
C THR A 116 0.70 2.41 11.16
N GLN A 117 0.77 2.56 12.49
CA GLN A 117 -0.26 3.14 13.36
C GLN A 117 -1.51 2.24 13.49
N GLY A 118 -2.43 2.29 12.53
CA GLY A 118 -3.69 1.53 12.57
C GLY A 118 -3.54 0.05 12.23
N TRP A 119 -2.37 -0.40 11.77
CA TRP A 119 -2.15 -1.78 11.30
C TRP A 119 -2.48 -2.84 12.36
N MET A 120 -2.03 -2.70 13.61
CA MET A 120 -2.31 -3.69 14.65
C MET A 120 -3.79 -3.71 15.06
N ALA A 121 -4.50 -2.58 14.94
CA ALA A 121 -5.94 -2.55 15.16
C ALA A 121 -6.67 -3.33 14.05
N PHE A 122 -6.25 -3.16 12.80
CA PHE A 122 -6.73 -3.95 11.67
C PHE A 122 -6.47 -5.45 11.87
N CYS A 123 -5.26 -5.82 12.31
CA CYS A 123 -4.94 -7.23 12.62
C CYS A 123 -5.88 -7.83 13.67
N ARG A 124 -6.14 -7.11 14.77
CA ARG A 124 -7.04 -7.59 15.83
C ARG A 124 -8.48 -7.73 15.34
N ASP A 125 -8.96 -6.78 14.55
CA ASP A 125 -10.35 -6.77 14.05
C ASP A 125 -10.63 -7.90 13.05
N HIS A 126 -9.60 -8.36 12.34
CA HIS A 126 -9.68 -9.43 11.33
C HIS A 126 -8.97 -10.72 11.76
N ASP A 127 -8.65 -10.86 13.05
CA ASP A 127 -7.98 -12.03 13.65
C ASP A 127 -6.70 -12.47 12.90
N ILE A 128 -5.96 -11.51 12.35
CA ILE A 128 -4.84 -11.76 11.43
C ILE A 128 -3.68 -12.41 12.17
N SER A 129 -3.18 -13.52 11.61
CA SER A 129 -2.03 -14.24 12.12
C SER A 129 -0.85 -14.19 11.14
N ASN A 130 0.35 -14.52 11.64
CA ASN A 130 1.46 -14.78 10.74
C ASN A 130 1.08 -15.96 9.83
N LYS A 131 1.54 -15.97 8.57
CA LYS A 131 1.15 -16.90 7.49
C LYS A 131 -0.18 -16.60 6.80
N ASP A 132 -1.05 -15.74 7.34
CA ASP A 132 -2.19 -15.26 6.56
C ASP A 132 -1.71 -14.50 5.32
N ILE A 133 -2.51 -14.50 4.26
CA ILE A 133 -2.23 -13.72 3.07
C ILE A 133 -3.00 -12.41 3.16
N VAL A 134 -2.28 -11.30 3.05
CA VAL A 134 -2.88 -9.98 2.87
C VAL A 134 -2.88 -9.64 1.39
N LYS A 135 -4.04 -9.19 0.91
CA LYS A 135 -4.18 -8.57 -0.40
C LYS A 135 -4.46 -7.10 -0.22
N LEU A 136 -3.77 -6.26 -0.98
CA LEU A 136 -3.97 -4.82 -0.92
C LEU A 136 -3.91 -4.16 -2.30
N GLN A 137 -4.71 -3.11 -2.44
CA GLN A 137 -4.66 -2.17 -3.55
C GLN A 137 -4.73 -0.76 -3.00
N MET A 138 -3.90 0.12 -3.53
CA MET A 138 -3.95 1.54 -3.24
C MET A 138 -4.77 2.24 -4.32
N PHE A 139 -5.54 3.24 -3.93
CA PHE A 139 -6.32 4.01 -4.89
C PHE A 139 -6.41 5.47 -4.48
N ARG A 140 -6.75 6.30 -5.46
CA ARG A 140 -7.10 7.70 -5.23
C ARG A 140 -8.57 7.87 -5.02
N HIS A 141 -8.94 8.46 -3.89
CA HIS A 141 -10.31 8.83 -3.63
C HIS A 141 -10.74 9.93 -4.63
N LEU A 142 -11.82 9.70 -5.39
CA LEU A 142 -12.27 10.60 -6.45
C LEU A 142 -12.63 12.00 -5.93
N LYS A 143 -13.36 12.07 -4.82
CA LYS A 143 -13.81 13.34 -4.21
C LYS A 143 -12.73 14.07 -3.42
N THR A 144 -12.12 13.40 -2.44
CA THR A 144 -11.17 14.04 -1.51
C THR A 144 -9.74 14.10 -2.04
N ARG A 145 -9.44 13.38 -3.13
CA ARG A 145 -8.10 13.20 -3.70
C ARG A 145 -7.10 12.54 -2.76
N ARG A 146 -7.52 12.13 -1.56
CA ARG A 146 -6.66 11.44 -0.58
C ARG A 146 -6.28 10.05 -1.05
N LEU A 147 -5.09 9.63 -0.63
CA LEU A 147 -4.57 8.29 -0.86
C LEU A 147 -5.27 7.31 0.09
N CYS A 148 -5.80 6.23 -0.48
CA CYS A 148 -6.54 5.21 0.25
C CYS A 148 -6.02 3.83 -0.09
N PHE A 149 -6.25 2.86 0.79
CA PHE A 149 -6.02 1.45 0.51
C PHE A 149 -7.29 0.64 0.72
N VAL A 150 -7.46 -0.43 -0.03
CA VAL A 150 -8.31 -1.54 0.36
C VAL A 150 -7.41 -2.68 0.80
N ILE A 151 -7.68 -3.26 1.98
CA ILE A 151 -7.00 -4.44 2.47
C ILE A 151 -8.03 -5.55 2.70
N SER A 152 -7.70 -6.75 2.24
CA SER A 152 -8.41 -7.97 2.55
C SER A 152 -7.44 -9.07 2.97
N THR A 153 -7.96 -10.08 3.65
CA THR A 153 -7.15 -11.18 4.19
C THR A 153 -7.73 -12.51 3.76
N VAL A 154 -6.87 -13.41 3.31
CA VAL A 154 -7.21 -14.82 3.11
C VAL A 154 -6.54 -15.60 4.23
N LYS A 155 -7.37 -16.31 5.01
CA LYS A 155 -6.87 -17.21 6.05
C LYS A 155 -6.24 -18.42 5.40
N THR A 156 -5.03 -18.74 5.83
CA THR A 156 -4.37 -19.97 5.41
C THR A 156 -4.81 -21.05 6.38
N THR A 157 -5.88 -21.78 6.06
CA THR A 157 -6.28 -22.95 6.85
C THR A 157 -5.20 -24.01 6.76
N ASN A 158 -4.68 -24.43 7.92
CA ASN A 158 -3.87 -25.63 8.06
C ASN A 158 -4.72 -26.89 7.86
#